data_AF-A9L6T0-F1
#
_entry.id   AF-A9L6T0-F1
#
_cell.length_a   1.000
_cell.length_b   1.000
_cell.length_c   1.000
_cell.angle_alpha   90.00
_cell.angle_beta   90.00
_cell.angle_gamma   90.00
#
_symmetry.space_group_name_H-M   'P 1'
#
loop_
_entity.id
_entity.type
_entity.pdbx_description
1 polymer ?
#
loop_
_entity_poly.entity_id
_entity_poly.type
_entity_poly.pdbx_seq_one_letter_code
_entity_poly.pdbx_strand_id
1 'polypeptide(L)'
;MKIPKALGALLLTIMTTTIAVGAEEKMTYEKAMASHKATYGKYSTQSITEAQSQKSWDDYKQRPDENPSGANSVISRKYKLIWQAPTSGGINTGNFTLTESFRTFDEIVSFGTMDNGTYYQHFRFTPLEYDIAVERKGYATMYERDSVSWWGKFAADNKSFVTAGENAKLYEIYGVTFTSDTSGSGSCTSGQTQTRTTYCSGSNLQTCEPGEDVKTCSAAGFWGTWQISRHPSCVTGTQQCR
;
A
#
# COMPACT_ATOMS: atom_id res chain seq x y z
N MET A 1 7.50 90.93 -5.98
CA MET A 1 8.50 89.96 -6.49
C MET A 1 9.76 90.05 -5.64
N LYS A 2 9.95 89.06 -4.75
CA LYS A 2 11.19 88.64 -4.04
C LYS A 2 10.75 87.88 -2.77
N ILE A 3 10.85 86.55 -2.81
CA ILE A 3 10.73 85.68 -1.64
C ILE A 3 12.16 85.30 -1.25
N PRO A 4 12.63 85.59 -0.03
CA PRO A 4 13.86 84.99 0.47
C PRO A 4 13.57 83.67 1.20
N LYS A 5 14.47 82.72 0.92
CA LYS A 5 14.64 81.41 1.55
C LYS A 5 15.23 81.56 2.96
N ALA A 6 14.79 80.70 3.89
CA ALA A 6 15.58 80.09 4.97
C ALA A 6 14.66 79.08 5.69
N LEU A 7 14.70 77.78 5.38
CA LEU A 7 15.63 76.77 5.91
C LEU A 7 15.86 76.89 7.43
N GLY A 8 15.01 76.22 8.21
CA GLY A 8 15.18 75.97 9.64
C GLY A 8 15.11 74.46 9.87
N ALA A 9 16.23 73.89 10.30
CA ALA A 9 16.51 72.47 10.42
C ALA A 9 15.63 71.75 11.45
N LEU A 10 15.04 70.62 11.03
CA LEU A 10 14.39 69.65 11.90
C LEU A 10 15.47 68.69 12.44
N LEU A 11 15.75 68.76 13.75
CA LEU A 11 16.56 67.78 14.46
C LEU A 11 15.82 66.43 14.47
N LEU A 12 16.30 65.47 13.68
CA LEU A 12 15.85 64.09 13.73
C LEU A 12 16.84 63.27 14.56
N THR A 13 16.48 62.98 15.81
CA THR A 13 17.23 62.13 16.71
C THR A 13 17.10 60.67 16.27
N ILE A 14 18.11 60.16 15.56
CA ILE A 14 18.22 58.73 15.21
C ILE A 14 18.74 58.00 16.44
N MET A 15 17.87 57.25 17.13
CA MET A 15 18.30 56.25 18.10
C MET A 15 18.90 55.06 17.35
N THR A 16 20.23 54.94 17.36
CA THR A 16 20.92 53.74 16.89
C THR A 16 20.81 52.64 17.94
N THR A 17 19.84 51.74 17.76
CA THR A 17 19.86 50.41 18.38
C THR A 17 20.96 49.58 17.73
N THR A 18 22.06 49.37 18.43
CA THR A 18 23.06 48.36 18.13
C THR A 18 22.42 46.98 18.26
N ILE A 19 22.03 46.38 17.13
CA ILE A 19 21.74 44.95 17.06
C ILE A 19 23.11 44.27 17.18
N ALA A 20 23.36 43.64 18.33
CA ALA A 20 24.45 42.69 18.46
C ALA A 20 24.18 41.54 17.50
N VAL A 21 24.84 41.57 16.34
CA VAL A 21 24.94 40.40 15.46
C VAL A 21 25.72 39.36 16.24
N GLY A 22 24.99 38.49 16.96
CA GLY A 22 25.55 37.28 17.52
C GLY A 22 26.13 36.50 16.35
N ALA A 23 27.46 36.38 16.32
CA ALA A 23 28.13 35.54 15.35
C ALA A 23 27.45 34.16 15.41
N GLU A 24 26.81 33.75 14.30
CA GLU A 24 26.33 32.38 14.15
C GLU A 24 27.55 31.47 14.27
N GLU A 25 27.72 30.93 15.47
CA GLU A 25 28.79 30.01 15.77
C GLU A 25 28.53 28.77 14.91
N LYS A 26 29.32 28.61 13.84
CA LYS A 26 29.16 27.53 12.87
C LYS A 26 29.06 26.20 13.62
N MET A 27 28.01 25.45 13.35
CA MET A 27 27.73 24.18 13.97
C MET A 27 28.83 23.19 13.58
N THR A 28 29.75 22.90 14.51
CA THR A 28 30.85 21.96 14.25
C THR A 28 30.37 20.52 14.41
N TYR A 29 31.09 19.58 13.79
CA TYR A 29 30.78 18.16 13.88
C TYR A 29 30.66 17.67 15.33
N GLU A 30 31.53 18.16 16.21
CA GLU A 30 31.54 17.81 17.63
C GLU A 30 30.28 18.31 18.34
N LYS A 31 29.80 19.51 18.00
CA LYS A 31 28.55 20.07 18.53
C LYS A 31 27.33 19.33 17.99
N ALA A 32 27.37 18.90 16.73
CA ALA A 32 26.33 18.05 16.12
C ALA A 32 26.22 16.72 16.86
N MET A 33 27.36 16.07 17.10
CA MET A 33 27.44 14.79 17.79
C MET A 33 27.05 14.90 19.26
N ALA A 34 27.43 15.98 19.94
CA ALA A 34 27.01 16.26 21.31
C ALA A 34 25.49 16.48 21.40
N SER A 35 24.91 17.25 20.48
CA SER A 35 23.45 17.47 20.39
C SER A 35 22.70 16.17 20.07
N HIS A 36 23.19 15.38 19.12
CA HIS A 36 22.65 14.07 18.78
C HIS A 36 22.70 13.13 19.98
N LYS A 37 23.83 13.06 20.70
CA LYS A 37 23.97 12.24 21.91
C LYS A 37 23.10 12.74 23.07
N ALA A 38 22.90 14.04 23.22
CA ALA A 38 22.00 14.60 24.24
C ALA A 38 20.52 14.31 23.95
N THR A 39 20.15 14.31 22.65
CA THR A 39 18.76 14.09 22.19
C THR A 39 18.42 12.60 22.09
N TYR A 40 19.32 11.80 21.53
CA TYR A 40 19.12 10.39 21.23
C TYR A 40 19.80 9.42 22.19
N GLY A 41 20.80 9.86 22.97
CA GLY A 41 21.45 9.03 23.98
C GLY A 41 20.51 8.62 25.13
N LYS A 42 19.37 9.31 25.29
CA LYS A 42 18.30 8.90 26.22
C LYS A 42 17.47 7.71 25.69
N TYR A 43 17.54 7.45 24.38
CA TYR A 43 16.84 6.35 23.71
C TYR A 43 17.77 5.18 23.39
N SER A 44 19.08 5.27 23.67
CA SER A 44 20.00 4.13 23.48
C SER A 44 19.74 2.97 24.44
N THR A 45 18.94 3.17 25.49
CA THR A 45 18.42 2.11 26.35
C THR A 45 17.01 1.66 25.96
N GLN A 46 16.38 2.33 24.98
CA GLN A 46 15.10 1.96 24.38
C GLN A 46 15.28 1.37 22.97
N SER A 47 16.49 1.37 22.43
CA SER A 47 16.81 0.62 21.21
C SER A 47 16.63 -0.87 21.51
N ILE A 48 15.66 -1.47 20.82
CA ILE A 48 15.41 -2.90 20.79
C ILE A 48 16.77 -3.59 20.64
N THR A 49 17.16 -4.39 21.63
CA THR A 49 18.44 -5.09 21.57
C THR A 49 18.43 -6.03 20.36
N GLU A 50 19.61 -6.43 19.88
CA GLU A 50 19.70 -7.40 18.78
C GLU A 50 18.93 -8.69 19.11
N ALA A 51 18.98 -9.13 20.37
CA ALA A 51 18.20 -10.27 20.87
C ALA A 51 16.68 -10.02 20.88
N GLN A 52 16.22 -8.81 21.19
CA GLN A 52 14.79 -8.47 21.13
C GLN A 52 14.30 -8.28 19.69
N SER A 53 15.17 -7.84 18.78
CA SER A 53 14.89 -7.73 17.34
C SER A 53 14.78 -9.13 16.73
N GLN A 54 15.72 -10.02 17.06
CA GLN A 54 15.68 -11.41 16.66
C GLN A 54 14.45 -12.13 17.22
N LYS A 55 14.15 -11.94 18.51
CA LYS A 55 12.92 -12.48 19.11
C LYS A 55 11.65 -11.95 18.44
N SER A 56 11.60 -10.66 18.11
CA SER A 56 10.46 -10.08 17.39
C SER A 56 10.33 -10.64 15.98
N TRP A 57 11.45 -10.95 15.31
CA TRP A 57 11.49 -11.60 14.00
C TRP A 57 11.05 -13.07 14.06
N ASP A 58 11.49 -13.79 15.09
CA ASP A 58 11.15 -15.20 15.32
C ASP A 58 9.69 -15.38 15.79
N ASP A 59 9.17 -14.43 16.59
CA ASP A 59 7.78 -14.40 17.05
C ASP A 59 6.81 -13.87 15.97
N TYR A 60 7.31 -13.18 14.95
CA TYR A 60 6.50 -12.76 13.80
C TYR A 60 6.11 -14.00 13.00
N LYS A 61 4.80 -14.23 12.82
CA LYS A 61 4.29 -15.37 12.05
C LYS A 61 4.86 -15.33 10.64
N GLN A 62 5.93 -16.09 10.40
CA GLN A 62 6.45 -16.27 9.06
C GLN A 62 5.39 -16.98 8.23
N ARG A 63 5.23 -16.54 6.99
CA ARG A 63 4.39 -17.23 6.02
C ARG A 63 4.85 -18.69 5.97
N PRO A 64 3.96 -19.69 6.06
CA PRO A 64 4.35 -21.08 5.94
C PRO A 64 5.13 -21.28 4.64
N ASP A 65 6.34 -21.84 4.74
CA ASP A 65 7.19 -22.12 3.57
C ASP A 65 6.61 -23.21 2.65
N GLU A 66 5.58 -23.91 3.12
CA GLU A 66 4.79 -24.82 2.30
C GLU A 66 3.31 -24.61 2.61
N ASN A 67 2.50 -24.48 1.56
CA ASN A 67 1.05 -24.45 1.66
C ASN A 67 0.61 -25.75 2.34
N PRO A 68 0.05 -25.74 3.56
CA PRO A 68 -0.63 -26.92 4.05
C PRO A 68 -1.80 -27.17 3.09
N SER A 69 -1.78 -28.33 2.44
CA SER A 69 -2.87 -28.87 1.62
C SER A 69 -4.16 -28.87 2.42
N GLY A 70 -4.91 -27.76 2.38
CA GLY A 70 -5.97 -27.51 3.33
C GLY A 70 -6.62 -26.14 3.15
N ALA A 71 -7.32 -25.97 2.03
CA ALA A 71 -8.41 -25.02 1.83
C ALA A 71 -8.21 -23.59 2.39
N ASN A 72 -7.45 -22.78 1.66
CA ASN A 72 -7.75 -21.36 1.51
C ASN A 72 -7.92 -21.11 0.01
N SER A 73 -9.01 -20.45 -0.39
CA SER A 73 -9.13 -19.94 -1.75
C SER A 73 -8.00 -18.93 -1.95
N VAL A 74 -6.88 -19.37 -2.51
CA VAL A 74 -5.79 -18.47 -2.88
C VAL A 74 -6.37 -17.60 -3.98
N ILE A 75 -6.56 -16.32 -3.71
CA ILE A 75 -6.81 -15.36 -4.78
C ILE A 75 -5.47 -15.21 -5.49
N SER A 76 -5.34 -15.84 -6.65
CA SER A 76 -4.19 -15.66 -7.53
C SER A 76 -4.40 -14.39 -8.36
N ARG A 77 -3.31 -13.67 -8.58
CA ARG A 77 -3.30 -12.45 -9.38
C ARG A 77 -2.66 -12.76 -10.73
N LYS A 78 -3.40 -12.55 -11.81
CA LYS A 78 -2.85 -12.60 -13.16
C LYS A 78 -2.61 -11.18 -13.65
N TYR A 79 -1.35 -10.87 -13.93
CA TYR A 79 -0.93 -9.58 -14.46
C TYR A 79 -0.85 -9.66 -15.98
N LYS A 80 -1.37 -8.63 -16.65
CA LYS A 80 -1.30 -8.47 -18.10
C LYS A 80 -0.76 -7.08 -18.40
N LEU A 81 0.36 -7.00 -19.11
CA LEU A 81 0.87 -5.72 -19.60
C LEU A 81 -0.12 -5.15 -20.61
N ILE A 82 -0.67 -3.98 -20.31
CA ILE A 82 -1.69 -3.31 -21.15
C ILE A 82 -1.21 -1.95 -21.68
N TRP A 83 -0.06 -1.47 -21.22
CA TRP A 83 0.67 -0.39 -21.87
C TRP A 83 2.13 -0.39 -21.42
N GLN A 84 3.01 0.00 -22.33
CA GLN A 84 4.43 0.18 -22.07
C GLN A 84 4.91 1.45 -22.77
N ALA A 85 5.80 2.19 -22.12
CA ALA A 85 6.43 3.36 -22.70
C ALA A 85 7.20 3.00 -23.99
N PRO A 86 7.17 3.84 -25.03
CA PRO A 86 7.89 3.60 -26.28
C PRO A 86 9.42 3.60 -26.12
N THR A 87 9.92 4.19 -25.03
CA THR A 87 11.34 4.28 -24.72
C THR A 87 11.64 3.61 -23.39
N SER A 88 12.78 2.93 -23.29
CA SER A 88 13.24 2.28 -22.05
C SER A 88 13.43 3.24 -20.87
N GLY A 89 13.55 4.55 -21.14
CA GLY A 89 13.61 5.60 -20.12
C GLY A 89 12.27 6.02 -19.51
N GLY A 90 11.16 5.39 -19.91
CA GLY A 90 9.81 5.86 -19.59
C GLY A 90 9.42 7.10 -20.40
N ILE A 91 8.20 7.57 -20.22
CA ILE A 91 7.75 8.88 -20.69
C ILE A 91 7.58 9.81 -19.49
N ASN A 92 7.94 11.08 -19.66
CA ASN A 92 7.73 12.14 -18.68
C ASN A 92 6.60 13.09 -19.08
N THR A 93 5.98 12.87 -20.24
CA THR A 93 4.85 13.66 -20.70
C THR A 93 3.95 12.91 -21.67
N GLY A 94 2.67 13.29 -21.68
CA GLY A 94 1.78 13.08 -22.81
C GLY A 94 0.60 12.17 -22.52
N ASN A 95 -0.24 11.95 -23.53
CA ASN A 95 -1.33 11.00 -23.45
C ASN A 95 -0.84 9.60 -23.77
N PHE A 96 -1.55 8.59 -23.30
CA PHE A 96 -1.27 7.21 -23.66
C PHE A 96 -2.57 6.43 -23.89
N THR A 97 -2.48 5.34 -24.64
CA THR A 97 -3.63 4.48 -24.92
C THR A 97 -3.30 3.05 -24.51
N LEU A 98 -4.11 2.50 -23.63
CA LEU A 98 -4.03 1.10 -23.23
C LEU A 98 -4.42 0.19 -24.40
N THR A 99 -3.84 -1.00 -24.47
CA THR A 99 -4.21 -2.02 -25.46
C THR A 99 -5.66 -2.51 -25.25
N GLU A 100 -6.11 -2.53 -24.00
CA GLU A 100 -7.45 -2.94 -23.55
C GLU A 100 -8.03 -1.94 -22.56
N SER A 101 -9.36 -1.97 -22.37
CA SER A 101 -10.00 -1.05 -21.44
C SER A 101 -9.60 -1.36 -20.00
N PHE A 102 -9.32 -0.33 -19.19
CA PHE A 102 -9.01 -0.54 -17.78
C PHE A 102 -10.19 -1.18 -17.01
N ARG A 103 -11.41 -1.08 -17.53
CA ARG A 103 -12.63 -1.66 -16.92
C ARG A 103 -12.73 -3.18 -17.07
N THR A 104 -11.89 -3.82 -17.89
CA THR A 104 -11.88 -5.29 -18.01
C THR A 104 -11.03 -5.97 -16.93
N PHE A 105 -10.41 -5.18 -16.04
CA PHE A 105 -9.53 -5.66 -14.98
C PHE A 105 -10.11 -5.29 -13.62
N ASP A 106 -9.80 -6.10 -12.61
CA ASP A 106 -10.22 -5.85 -11.23
C ASP A 106 -9.40 -4.73 -10.60
N GLU A 107 -8.11 -4.65 -10.96
CA GLU A 107 -7.16 -3.65 -10.49
C GLU A 107 -6.24 -3.25 -11.64
N ILE A 108 -5.80 -2.00 -11.64
CA ILE A 108 -4.76 -1.48 -12.52
C ILE A 108 -3.55 -1.16 -11.66
N VAL A 109 -2.37 -1.54 -12.15
CA VAL A 109 -1.09 -1.28 -11.52
C VAL A 109 -0.20 -0.56 -12.52
N SER A 110 0.14 0.69 -12.23
CA SER A 110 1.11 1.46 -12.99
C SER A 110 2.47 1.42 -12.30
N PHE A 111 3.53 1.58 -13.08
CA PHE A 111 4.88 1.74 -12.59
C PHE A 111 5.49 3.04 -13.08
N GLY A 112 6.09 3.76 -12.13
CA GLY A 112 6.67 5.08 -12.38
C GLY A 112 7.84 5.41 -11.48
N THR A 113 8.53 6.49 -11.82
CA THR A 113 9.62 7.10 -11.06
C THR A 113 9.39 8.60 -10.90
N MET A 114 10.21 9.25 -10.10
CA MET A 114 10.38 10.70 -10.17
C MET A 114 10.99 11.11 -11.52
N ASP A 115 10.84 12.39 -11.92
CA ASP A 115 11.34 12.88 -13.22
C ASP A 115 12.83 12.58 -13.49
N ASN A 116 13.65 12.56 -12.44
CA ASN A 116 15.07 12.22 -12.50
C ASN A 116 15.34 10.70 -12.67
N GLY A 117 14.30 9.87 -12.79
CA GLY A 117 14.41 8.42 -12.95
C GLY A 117 14.61 7.64 -11.66
N THR A 118 14.59 8.30 -10.49
CA THR A 118 14.81 7.64 -9.19
C THR A 118 13.51 7.10 -8.59
N TYR A 119 13.65 6.08 -7.74
CA TYR A 119 12.56 5.47 -6.97
C TYR A 119 11.45 4.85 -7.81
N TYR A 120 11.79 3.75 -8.48
CA TYR A 120 10.85 2.93 -9.22
C TYR A 120 9.85 2.28 -8.25
N GLN A 121 8.58 2.63 -8.38
CA GLN A 121 7.50 2.07 -7.56
C GLN A 121 6.23 1.90 -8.37
N HIS A 122 5.28 1.18 -7.78
CA HIS A 122 3.95 1.03 -8.36
C HIS A 122 2.93 1.94 -7.68
N PHE A 123 1.88 2.26 -8.42
CA PHE A 123 0.63 2.81 -7.91
C PHE A 123 -0.51 1.92 -8.40
N ARG A 124 -1.58 1.78 -7.61
CA ARG A 124 -2.69 0.89 -7.95
C ARG A 124 -4.04 1.51 -7.66
N PHE A 125 -5.02 1.14 -8.46
CA PHE A 125 -6.42 1.51 -8.25
C PHE A 125 -7.34 0.49 -8.91
N THR A 126 -8.55 0.36 -8.37
CA THR A 126 -9.67 -0.37 -8.97
C THR A 126 -10.52 0.55 -9.85
N PRO A 127 -11.29 0.02 -10.82
CA PRO A 127 -12.21 0.85 -11.61
C PRO A 127 -13.18 1.69 -10.76
N LEU A 128 -13.61 1.17 -9.60
CA LEU A 128 -14.46 1.90 -8.66
C LEU A 128 -13.72 3.10 -8.03
N GLU A 129 -12.49 2.91 -7.58
CA GLU A 129 -11.67 4.02 -7.04
C GLU A 129 -11.40 5.10 -8.09
N TYR A 130 -11.20 4.70 -9.35
CA TYR A 130 -11.09 5.62 -10.47
C TYR A 130 -12.37 6.45 -10.64
N ASP A 131 -13.54 5.82 -10.67
CA ASP A 131 -14.82 6.51 -10.86
C ASP A 131 -15.07 7.52 -9.73
N ILE A 132 -14.80 7.12 -8.47
CA ILE A 132 -14.89 8.01 -7.30
C ILE A 132 -13.92 9.20 -7.45
N ALA A 133 -12.68 8.98 -7.88
CA ALA A 133 -11.70 10.05 -8.05
C ALA A 133 -12.14 11.06 -9.12
N VAL A 134 -12.58 10.58 -10.29
CA VAL A 134 -13.04 11.44 -11.38
C VAL A 134 -14.31 12.21 -10.99
N GLU A 135 -15.27 11.58 -10.31
CA GLU A 135 -16.48 12.26 -9.83
C GLU A 135 -16.12 13.39 -8.84
N ARG A 136 -15.18 13.14 -7.93
CA ARG A 136 -14.84 14.08 -6.84
C ARG A 136 -13.86 15.17 -7.22
N LYS A 137 -12.95 14.90 -8.16
CA LYS A 137 -11.82 15.78 -8.51
C LYS A 137 -11.77 16.15 -9.98
N GLY A 138 -12.54 15.48 -10.84
CA GLY A 138 -12.49 15.65 -12.30
C GLY A 138 -11.34 14.89 -12.98
N TYR A 139 -10.51 14.18 -12.21
CA TYR A 139 -9.37 13.40 -12.68
C TYR A 139 -9.08 12.24 -11.70
N ALA A 140 -8.30 11.26 -12.17
CA ALA A 140 -7.71 10.20 -11.38
C ALA A 140 -6.19 10.21 -11.49
N THR A 141 -5.54 9.69 -10.46
CA THR A 141 -4.08 9.54 -10.38
C THR A 141 -3.66 8.24 -11.06
N MET A 142 -2.72 8.34 -12.00
CA MET A 142 -2.01 7.20 -12.59
C MET A 142 -0.78 6.81 -11.83
N TYR A 143 -0.08 7.76 -11.22
CA TYR A 143 1.06 7.48 -10.38
C TYR A 143 1.19 8.60 -9.35
N GLU A 144 1.59 8.26 -8.14
CA GLU A 144 1.89 9.25 -7.11
C GLU A 144 2.98 8.73 -6.18
N ARG A 145 3.89 9.63 -5.84
CA ARG A 145 4.93 9.44 -4.84
C ARG A 145 5.34 10.80 -4.28
N ASP A 146 5.24 10.99 -2.97
CA ASP A 146 5.66 12.25 -2.33
C ASP A 146 5.01 13.48 -2.99
N SER A 147 5.81 14.35 -3.63
CA SER A 147 5.36 15.54 -4.37
C SER A 147 5.29 15.35 -5.88
N VAL A 148 5.48 14.11 -6.38
CA VAL A 148 5.38 13.77 -7.81
C VAL A 148 4.15 12.94 -8.11
N SER A 149 3.48 13.24 -9.20
CA SER A 149 2.31 12.50 -9.65
C SER A 149 2.08 12.64 -11.15
N TRP A 150 1.25 11.75 -11.67
CA TRP A 150 0.71 11.77 -13.01
C TRP A 150 -0.80 11.61 -12.90
N TRP A 151 -1.58 12.56 -13.40
CA TRP A 151 -3.04 12.55 -13.27
C TRP A 151 -3.76 13.04 -14.52
N GLY A 152 -5.02 12.66 -14.65
CA GLY A 152 -5.80 12.87 -15.86
C GLY A 152 -7.07 12.03 -15.85
N LYS A 153 -7.61 11.69 -17.02
CA LYS A 153 -8.80 10.83 -17.10
C LYS A 153 -8.79 10.03 -18.39
N PHE A 154 -9.32 8.82 -18.34
CA PHE A 154 -9.68 8.07 -19.53
C PHE A 154 -10.79 8.79 -20.31
N ALA A 155 -10.64 8.80 -21.63
CA ALA A 155 -11.67 9.19 -22.57
C ALA A 155 -12.84 8.20 -22.55
N ALA A 156 -13.90 8.50 -23.30
CA ALA A 156 -15.10 7.67 -23.37
C ALA A 156 -14.83 6.23 -23.85
N ASP A 157 -13.71 5.99 -24.52
CA ASP A 157 -13.27 4.65 -24.94
C ASP A 157 -12.75 3.79 -23.77
N ASN A 158 -12.60 4.35 -22.57
CA ASN A 158 -12.02 3.72 -21.39
C ASN A 158 -10.62 3.11 -21.65
N LYS A 159 -9.87 3.65 -22.60
CA LYS A 159 -8.54 3.16 -23.02
C LYS A 159 -7.53 4.30 -23.15
N SER A 160 -7.95 5.40 -23.75
CA SER A 160 -7.08 6.56 -24.00
C SER A 160 -7.07 7.46 -22.78
N PHE A 161 -5.94 7.53 -22.09
CA PHE A 161 -5.74 8.41 -20.95
C PHE A 161 -5.33 9.80 -21.43
N VAL A 162 -6.15 10.79 -21.11
CA VAL A 162 -5.90 12.20 -21.36
C VAL A 162 -5.30 12.80 -20.10
N THR A 163 -4.02 13.14 -20.19
CA THR A 163 -3.25 13.73 -19.09
C THR A 163 -3.75 15.14 -18.80
N ALA A 164 -3.90 15.45 -17.51
CA ALA A 164 -4.20 16.79 -17.01
C ALA A 164 -2.99 17.43 -16.31
N GLY A 165 -2.07 16.64 -15.75
CA GLY A 165 -0.81 17.11 -15.22
C GLY A 165 0.13 15.98 -14.85
N GLU A 166 1.43 16.27 -14.88
CA GLU A 166 2.50 15.30 -14.71
C GLU A 166 3.79 15.98 -14.23
N ASN A 167 4.46 15.36 -13.27
CA ASN A 167 5.83 15.65 -12.83
C ASN A 167 6.52 14.35 -12.36
N ALA A 168 6.19 13.26 -13.04
CA ALA A 168 6.70 11.92 -12.83
C ALA A 168 6.98 11.25 -14.18
N LYS A 169 7.69 10.12 -14.15
CA LYS A 169 7.88 9.26 -15.32
C LYS A 169 7.05 7.99 -15.21
N LEU A 170 6.37 7.62 -16.29
CA LEU A 170 5.64 6.35 -16.43
C LEU A 170 6.40 5.38 -17.33
N TYR A 171 6.41 4.10 -16.95
CA TYR A 171 7.10 3.03 -17.69
C TYR A 171 6.11 2.00 -18.21
N GLU A 172 5.27 1.46 -17.33
CA GLU A 172 4.44 0.29 -17.63
C GLU A 172 3.13 0.37 -16.87
N ILE A 173 2.07 -0.18 -17.48
CA ILE A 173 0.78 -0.33 -16.84
C ILE A 173 0.30 -1.76 -17.07
N TYR A 174 -0.09 -2.41 -15.99
CA TYR A 174 -0.62 -3.76 -15.95
C TYR A 174 -2.09 -3.73 -15.53
N GLY A 175 -2.90 -4.52 -16.23
CA GLY A 175 -4.21 -4.93 -15.76
C GLY A 175 -4.08 -6.19 -14.92
N VAL A 176 -4.76 -6.23 -13.78
CA VAL A 176 -4.75 -7.36 -12.85
C VAL A 176 -6.14 -7.97 -12.81
N THR A 177 -6.20 -9.28 -13.04
CA THR A 177 -7.40 -10.08 -12.82
C THR A 177 -7.18 -10.96 -11.59
N PHE A 178 -8.12 -10.91 -10.67
CA PHE A 178 -8.18 -11.79 -9.52
C PHE A 178 -8.86 -13.08 -9.96
N THR A 179 -8.07 -14.13 -10.10
CA THR A 179 -8.61 -15.47 -10.21
C THR A 179 -8.69 -16.04 -8.80
N SER A 180 -9.87 -16.47 -8.38
CA SER A 180 -9.90 -17.48 -7.35
C SER A 180 -9.19 -18.69 -7.96
N ASP A 181 -8.01 -19.05 -7.44
CA ASP A 181 -7.42 -20.35 -7.71
C ASP A 181 -8.33 -21.39 -7.03
N THR A 182 -9.44 -21.65 -7.70
CA THR A 182 -10.23 -22.87 -7.60
C THR A 182 -9.46 -24.06 -8.16
N SER A 183 -8.15 -23.94 -8.42
CA SER A 183 -7.23 -25.05 -8.65
C SER A 183 -7.03 -25.94 -7.41
N GLY A 184 -7.55 -25.55 -6.23
CA GLY A 184 -7.83 -26.46 -5.11
C GLY A 184 -9.28 -26.95 -5.00
N SER A 185 -10.19 -26.39 -5.80
CA SER A 185 -11.56 -26.85 -5.94
C SER A 185 -11.71 -27.42 -7.36
N GLY A 186 -11.02 -28.53 -7.61
CA GLY A 186 -11.25 -29.31 -8.81
C GLY A 186 -12.74 -29.38 -9.08
N SER A 187 -13.13 -29.07 -10.32
CA SER A 187 -14.50 -29.23 -10.81
C SER A 187 -15.06 -30.50 -10.19
N CYS A 188 -16.13 -30.36 -9.41
CA CYS A 188 -16.70 -31.48 -8.69
C CYS A 188 -17.87 -32.04 -9.48
N THR A 189 -18.13 -33.32 -9.29
CA THR A 189 -19.32 -33.94 -9.85
C THR A 189 -20.52 -33.51 -8.99
N SER A 190 -21.62 -33.10 -9.63
CA SER A 190 -22.87 -32.77 -8.93
C SER A 190 -23.22 -33.85 -7.90
N GLY A 191 -23.49 -33.43 -6.66
CA GLY A 191 -23.81 -34.33 -5.54
C GLY A 191 -22.59 -34.95 -4.84
N GLN A 192 -21.37 -34.75 -5.34
CA GLN A 192 -20.17 -35.18 -4.62
C GLN A 192 -20.05 -34.40 -3.29
N THR A 193 -19.61 -35.09 -2.23
CA THR A 193 -19.38 -34.48 -0.92
C THR A 193 -17.89 -34.52 -0.57
N GLN A 194 -17.42 -33.47 0.09
CA GLN A 194 -16.12 -33.45 0.76
C GLN A 194 -16.35 -33.25 2.25
N THR A 195 -15.65 -34.03 3.07
CA THR A 195 -15.62 -33.87 4.52
C THR A 195 -14.24 -33.40 4.96
N ARG A 196 -14.19 -32.66 6.06
CA ARG A 196 -12.95 -32.37 6.78
C ARG A 196 -13.20 -32.45 8.27
N THR A 197 -12.16 -32.85 9.00
CA THR A 197 -12.18 -32.87 10.45
C THR A 197 -12.04 -31.45 10.99
N THR A 198 -12.89 -31.09 11.95
CA THR A 198 -12.87 -29.79 12.62
C THR A 198 -12.47 -29.96 14.08
N TYR A 199 -11.60 -29.07 14.57
CA TYR A 199 -11.09 -29.08 15.95
C TYR A 199 -11.56 -27.84 16.71
N CYS A 200 -11.51 -27.88 18.03
CA CYS A 200 -11.84 -26.74 18.87
C CYS A 200 -10.91 -25.55 18.59
N SER A 201 -11.48 -24.41 18.21
CA SER A 201 -10.74 -23.17 17.94
C SER A 201 -10.85 -22.21 19.13
N GLY A 202 -10.00 -22.37 20.13
CA GLY A 202 -9.92 -21.46 21.29
C GLY A 202 -8.64 -21.70 22.08
N SER A 203 -8.04 -20.64 22.63
CA SER A 203 -6.68 -20.68 23.22
C SER A 203 -6.55 -21.51 24.50
N ASN A 204 -7.63 -22.13 24.99
CA ASN A 204 -7.65 -23.00 26.19
C ASN A 204 -8.62 -24.19 26.04
N LEU A 205 -8.91 -24.59 24.80
CA LEU A 205 -9.82 -25.71 24.52
C LEU A 205 -9.04 -26.93 24.04
N GLN A 206 -9.27 -28.07 24.69
CA GLN A 206 -8.83 -29.37 24.20
C GLN A 206 -9.98 -30.02 23.42
N THR A 207 -9.67 -30.63 22.26
CA THR A 207 -10.65 -31.40 21.49
C THR A 207 -10.72 -32.82 22.03
N CYS A 208 -11.88 -33.22 22.53
CA CYS A 208 -12.15 -34.57 23.00
C CYS A 208 -12.66 -35.47 21.88
N GLU A 209 -13.59 -34.96 21.08
CA GLU A 209 -14.08 -35.63 19.89
C GLU A 209 -14.00 -34.65 18.72
N PRO A 210 -13.32 -35.01 17.62
CA PRO A 210 -13.28 -34.15 16.45
C PRO A 210 -14.66 -33.97 15.81
N GLY A 211 -14.94 -32.73 15.44
CA GLY A 211 -16.08 -32.37 14.62
C GLY A 211 -15.85 -32.74 13.17
N GLU A 212 -16.86 -32.49 12.35
CA GLU A 212 -16.85 -32.73 10.92
C GLU A 212 -17.55 -31.56 10.23
N ASP A 213 -16.88 -30.95 9.27
CA ASP A 213 -17.53 -30.09 8.28
C ASP A 213 -17.73 -30.89 6.99
N VAL A 214 -18.84 -30.65 6.31
CA VAL A 214 -19.17 -31.19 4.99
C VAL A 214 -19.44 -30.06 4.02
N LYS A 215 -19.07 -30.23 2.75
CA LYS A 215 -19.59 -29.40 1.66
C LYS A 215 -20.01 -30.29 0.50
N THR A 216 -21.05 -29.86 -0.20
CA THR A 216 -21.65 -30.63 -1.31
C THR A 216 -21.46 -29.87 -2.61
N CYS A 217 -21.15 -30.59 -3.68
CA CYS A 217 -21.07 -30.03 -5.02
C CYS A 217 -22.46 -29.75 -5.57
N SER A 218 -22.68 -28.52 -6.01
CA SER A 218 -23.88 -28.09 -6.71
C SER A 218 -24.00 -28.72 -8.09
N ALA A 219 -25.22 -28.68 -8.65
CA ALA A 219 -25.48 -29.10 -10.03
C ALA A 219 -24.65 -28.33 -11.08
N ALA A 220 -24.20 -27.13 -10.74
CA ALA A 220 -23.38 -26.29 -11.59
C ALA A 220 -21.86 -26.63 -11.52
N GLY A 221 -21.47 -27.70 -10.81
CA GLY A 221 -20.07 -28.14 -10.72
C GLY A 221 -19.22 -27.33 -9.73
N PHE A 222 -19.86 -26.56 -8.87
CA PHE A 222 -19.21 -25.75 -7.84
C PHE A 222 -19.45 -26.35 -6.45
N TRP A 223 -18.40 -26.42 -5.64
CA TRP A 223 -18.53 -26.78 -4.23
C TRP A 223 -19.33 -25.71 -3.47
N GLY A 224 -20.31 -26.14 -2.68
CA GLY A 224 -20.98 -25.28 -1.70
C GLY A 224 -20.05 -24.87 -0.56
N THR A 225 -20.56 -24.00 0.31
CA THR A 225 -19.87 -23.63 1.55
C THR A 225 -19.74 -24.82 2.49
N TRP A 226 -18.67 -24.85 3.29
CA TRP A 226 -18.57 -25.79 4.40
C TRP A 226 -19.72 -25.57 5.38
N GLN A 227 -20.40 -26.65 5.73
CA GLN A 227 -21.45 -26.72 6.73
C GLN A 227 -20.98 -27.67 7.83
N ILE A 228 -21.26 -27.33 9.09
CA ILE A 228 -20.89 -28.20 10.21
C ILE A 228 -21.86 -29.38 10.20
N SER A 229 -21.33 -30.57 9.92
CA SER A 229 -22.03 -31.86 10.02
C SER A 229 -22.09 -32.30 11.48
N ARG A 230 -20.97 -32.14 12.20
CA ARG A 230 -20.84 -32.43 13.64
C ARG A 230 -19.94 -31.41 14.31
N HIS A 231 -20.40 -30.80 15.40
CA HIS A 231 -19.53 -29.93 16.20
C HIS A 231 -18.47 -30.74 16.95
N PRO A 232 -17.24 -30.24 17.09
CA PRO A 232 -16.25 -30.86 17.96
C PRO A 232 -16.69 -30.79 19.43
N SER A 233 -16.39 -31.85 20.18
CA SER A 233 -16.53 -31.85 21.64
C SER A 233 -15.31 -31.19 22.27
N CYS A 234 -15.51 -30.09 22.99
CA CYS A 234 -14.46 -29.25 23.53
C CYS A 234 -14.52 -29.19 25.06
N VAL A 235 -13.38 -29.32 25.73
CA VAL A 235 -13.26 -29.14 27.18
C VAL A 235 -12.26 -28.03 27.51
N THR A 236 -12.44 -27.37 28.65
CA THR A 236 -11.59 -26.26 29.12
C THR A 236 -10.70 -26.70 30.28
N GLY A 237 -9.43 -26.27 30.28
CA GLY A 237 -8.54 -26.42 31.43
C GLY A 237 -8.19 -27.88 31.76
N THR A 238 -8.43 -28.31 33.00
CA THR A 238 -8.08 -29.66 33.50
C THR A 238 -9.23 -30.67 33.38
N GLN A 239 -10.32 -30.31 32.72
CA GLN A 239 -11.45 -31.22 32.50
C GLN A 239 -11.02 -32.40 31.61
N GLN A 240 -11.34 -33.62 32.02
CA GLN A 240 -11.08 -34.81 31.22
C GLN A 240 -12.17 -35.00 30.16
N CYS A 241 -11.75 -35.44 28.98
CA CYS A 241 -12.65 -35.98 27.97
C CYS A 241 -13.38 -37.19 28.54
N ARG A 242 -14.71 -37.18 28.48
CA ARG A 242 -15.55 -38.31 28.87
C ARG A 242 -15.75 -39.26 27.71
#